data_AF-A0A0D0AQS7-F1
#
_entry.id   AF-A0A0D0AQS7-F1
#
_cell.length_a   1.000
_cell.length_b   1.000
_cell.length_c   1.000
_cell.angle_alpha   90.00
_cell.angle_beta   90.00
_cell.angle_gamma   90.00
#
_symmetry.space_group_name_H-M   'P 1'
#
loop_
_entity.id
_entity.type
_entity.pdbx_description
1 polymer ?
#
loop_
_entity_poly.entity_id
_entity_poly.type
_entity_poly.pdbx_seq_one_letter_code
_entity_poly.pdbx_strand_id
1 'polypeptide(L)'
;MHSIQALVNHSNLLSASKLVSTPTPINNMSTNDLSTSTLDDKALAGIRRSIAEFIQRCGLQYKNIALDEAWYSECTQEAINRGYPMEAILPYMAVGVAIMSNAYDHLPDRATKMWICLFTAVSTCIDDMMCRAEDLVHVYHFNQRFANCQPQGDPVLNALDGLLREVHHHYSAPVSNLIVTSSLNFMSSILLDNETQDMPISPQTPSYPEYSRLLSGLADAYGLCIFPCTLPLREYVQCMPDLTIVINHTNDILSYYKEEIECDSTNYLSLIAASKALTKQEALRELIEKTVQAYHNVLEFLRPRPEAYNAYVAFFDGYVKFHATLKRYKLEEVMLERCSS
;
A
#
# COMPACT_ATOMS: atom_id res chain seq x y z
N MET A 1 11.22 -14.72 -28.86
CA MET A 1 12.22 -13.69 -28.49
C MET A 1 12.11 -12.37 -29.29
N HIS A 2 11.07 -12.14 -30.11
CA HIS A 2 10.86 -10.84 -30.78
C HIS A 2 9.56 -10.12 -30.38
N SER A 3 8.79 -10.62 -29.40
CA SER A 3 7.50 -10.05 -28.99
C SER A 3 7.49 -9.38 -27.61
N ILE A 4 8.61 -9.36 -26.88
CA ILE A 4 8.72 -8.70 -25.56
C ILE A 4 9.28 -7.27 -25.70
N GLN A 5 10.11 -7.00 -26.71
CA GLN A 5 10.70 -5.68 -26.94
C GLN A 5 9.69 -4.63 -27.44
N ALA A 6 8.55 -5.05 -27.98
CA ALA A 6 7.54 -4.13 -28.55
C ALA A 6 6.58 -3.54 -27.48
N LEU A 7 6.45 -4.19 -26.31
CA LEU A 7 5.57 -3.74 -25.23
C LEU A 7 6.24 -2.75 -24.25
N VAL A 8 7.57 -2.75 -24.19
CA VAL A 8 8.36 -1.82 -23.34
C VAL A 8 8.33 -0.38 -23.88
N ASN A 9 8.06 -0.17 -25.17
CA ASN A 9 8.07 1.17 -25.78
C ASN A 9 6.72 1.90 -25.72
N HIS A 10 5.64 1.26 -25.26
CA HIS A 10 4.31 1.89 -25.18
C HIS A 10 3.98 2.52 -23.82
N SER A 11 4.75 2.25 -22.76
CA SER A 11 4.52 2.85 -21.43
C SER A 11 5.00 4.30 -21.30
N ASN A 12 5.76 4.82 -22.28
CA ASN A 12 6.29 6.18 -22.28
C ASN A 12 5.43 7.20 -23.06
N LEU A 13 4.23 6.82 -23.52
CA LEU A 13 3.39 7.66 -24.39
C LEU A 13 1.99 7.99 -23.86
N LEU A 14 1.64 7.60 -22.62
CA LEU A 14 0.33 7.93 -22.03
C LEU A 14 0.32 9.20 -21.15
N SER A 15 1.38 10.01 -21.20
CA SER A 15 1.43 11.32 -20.53
C SER A 15 1.01 12.51 -21.41
N ALA A 16 0.26 12.29 -22.48
CA ALA A 16 -0.22 13.40 -23.33
C ALA A 16 -1.48 13.05 -24.13
N SER A 17 -2.67 13.27 -23.54
CA SER A 17 -3.85 13.69 -24.32
C SER A 17 -4.92 14.31 -23.41
N LYS A 18 -4.85 15.63 -23.25
CA LYS A 18 -6.02 16.45 -22.92
C LYS A 18 -6.84 16.63 -24.20
N LEU A 19 -8.09 16.17 -24.21
CA LEU A 19 -9.12 16.55 -25.20
C LEU A 19 -10.12 17.42 -24.42
N VAL A 20 -10.01 18.75 -24.46
CA VAL A 20 -10.62 19.67 -25.43
C VAL A 20 -12.13 19.43 -25.57
N SER A 21 -12.89 20.11 -24.72
CA SER A 21 -14.28 20.48 -24.98
C SER A 21 -14.35 22.01 -25.11
N THR A 22 -14.76 22.48 -26.27
CA THR A 22 -14.98 23.90 -26.57
C THR A 22 -16.34 24.37 -26.02
N PRO A 23 -16.42 25.56 -25.39
CA PRO A 23 -17.66 26.32 -25.35
C PRO A 23 -17.53 27.64 -26.15
N THR A 24 -18.59 27.95 -26.89
CA THR A 24 -18.83 29.19 -27.65
C THR A 24 -18.99 30.39 -26.69
N PRO A 25 -18.66 31.64 -27.09
CA PRO A 25 -18.38 32.72 -26.15
C PRO A 25 -19.60 33.62 -25.90
N ILE A 26 -19.78 34.07 -24.65
CA ILE A 26 -20.57 35.27 -24.32
C ILE A 26 -19.81 36.11 -23.29
N ASN A 27 -19.77 37.42 -23.56
CA ASN A 27 -18.95 38.47 -22.97
C ASN A 27 -19.12 38.75 -21.46
N ASN A 28 -17.99 39.15 -20.86
CA ASN A 28 -17.75 40.16 -19.81
C ASN A 28 -18.64 40.22 -18.57
N MET A 29 -18.04 39.92 -17.40
CA MET A 29 -17.92 40.88 -16.30
C MET A 29 -16.83 40.45 -15.32
N SER A 30 -15.96 41.38 -14.96
CA SER A 30 -14.88 41.27 -13.98
C SER A 30 -15.37 40.73 -12.63
N THR A 31 -14.59 39.86 -11.97
CA THR A 31 -14.16 40.00 -10.56
C THR A 31 -13.40 38.75 -10.07
N ASN A 32 -12.28 39.03 -9.40
CA ASN A 32 -11.54 38.19 -8.46
C ASN A 32 -10.72 37.01 -8.99
N ASP A 33 -9.41 37.29 -9.17
CA ASP A 33 -8.32 36.34 -8.98
C ASP A 33 -8.51 35.57 -7.65
N LEU A 34 -9.10 34.38 -7.72
CA LEU A 34 -8.92 33.37 -6.69
C LEU A 34 -7.58 32.70 -6.98
N SER A 35 -6.57 33.08 -6.20
CA SER A 35 -5.27 32.44 -6.16
C SER A 35 -5.43 30.92 -6.06
N THR A 36 -5.01 30.20 -7.09
CA THR A 36 -4.66 28.78 -7.00
C THR A 36 -3.59 28.66 -5.92
N SER A 37 -3.94 28.07 -4.77
CA SER A 37 -3.03 27.93 -3.64
C SER A 37 -1.87 27.01 -4.03
N THR A 38 -0.74 27.59 -4.41
CA THR A 38 0.54 26.90 -4.33
C THR A 38 0.72 26.46 -2.88
N LEU A 39 0.84 25.15 -2.64
CA LEU A 39 1.23 24.62 -1.34
C LEU A 39 2.44 25.41 -0.83
N ASP A 40 2.40 25.85 0.42
CA ASP A 40 3.52 26.57 1.05
C ASP A 40 4.76 25.66 1.02
N ASP A 41 5.81 26.05 0.30
CA ASP A 41 7.08 25.30 0.21
C ASP A 41 7.62 24.94 1.61
N LYS A 42 7.32 25.77 2.61
CA LYS A 42 7.67 25.52 4.01
C LYS A 42 6.93 24.33 4.61
N ALA A 43 5.66 24.11 4.25
CA ALA A 43 4.87 22.97 4.69
C ALA A 43 5.43 21.67 4.10
N LEU A 44 5.74 21.66 2.80
CA LEU A 44 6.38 20.51 2.14
C LEU A 44 7.75 20.18 2.74
N ALA A 45 8.58 21.19 3.03
CA ALA A 45 9.84 20.99 3.74
C ALA A 45 9.64 20.41 5.16
N GLY A 46 8.58 20.83 5.85
CA GLY A 46 8.20 20.26 7.16
C GLY A 46 7.84 18.78 7.08
N ILE A 47 7.12 18.37 6.03
CA ILE A 47 6.78 16.97 5.76
C ILE A 47 8.04 16.16 5.49
N ARG A 48 8.90 16.62 4.57
CA ARG A 48 10.15 15.93 4.21
C ARG A 48 11.02 15.67 5.44
N ARG A 49 11.19 16.69 6.30
CA ARG A 49 11.94 16.57 7.56
C ARG A 49 11.34 15.53 8.50
N SER A 50 10.00 15.53 8.66
CA SER A 50 9.31 14.59 9.55
C SER A 50 9.47 13.15 9.08
N ILE A 51 9.36 12.90 7.77
CA ILE A 51 9.59 11.57 7.18
C ILE A 51 11.05 11.13 7.36
N ALA A 52 12.02 12.02 7.12
CA ALA A 52 13.43 11.71 7.31
C ALA A 52 13.77 11.42 8.78
N GLU A 53 13.14 12.13 9.73
CA GLU A 53 13.26 11.87 11.16
C GLU A 53 12.69 10.50 11.53
N PHE A 54 11.51 10.14 11.00
CA PHE A 54 10.92 8.82 11.20
C PHE A 54 11.87 7.68 10.77
N ILE A 55 12.43 7.75 9.55
CA ILE A 55 13.40 6.77 9.05
C ILE A 55 14.61 6.66 10.00
N GLN A 56 15.13 7.79 10.47
CA GLN A 56 16.27 7.82 11.41
C GLN A 56 15.94 7.20 12.76
N ARG A 57 14.76 7.51 13.32
CA ARG A 57 14.35 7.02 14.65
C ARG A 57 14.15 5.51 14.67
N CYS A 58 13.74 4.92 13.55
CA CYS A 58 13.68 3.48 13.38
C CYS A 58 15.05 2.83 13.06
N GLY A 59 16.14 3.59 13.05
CA GLY A 59 17.49 3.08 12.76
C GLY A 59 17.71 2.66 11.30
N LEU A 60 16.86 3.14 10.39
CA LEU A 60 16.89 2.76 8.97
C LEU A 60 17.74 3.74 8.15
N GLN A 61 18.16 3.28 6.97
CA GLN A 61 18.90 4.08 6.01
C GLN A 61 18.19 4.07 4.66
N TYR A 62 17.96 5.26 4.11
CA TYR A 62 17.53 5.37 2.73
C TYR A 62 18.63 4.91 1.79
N LYS A 63 18.26 4.04 0.86
CA LYS A 63 19.10 3.60 -0.25
C LYS A 63 18.25 3.68 -1.50
N ASN A 64 18.82 4.24 -2.57
CA ASN A 64 18.21 4.15 -3.88
C ASN A 64 18.40 2.69 -4.36
N ILE A 65 17.28 2.00 -4.57
CA ILE A 65 17.24 0.60 -4.98
C ILE A 65 16.54 0.52 -6.33
N ALA A 66 17.15 -0.18 -7.28
CA ALA A 66 16.52 -0.48 -8.55
C ALA A 66 15.58 -1.67 -8.42
N LEU A 67 14.54 -1.71 -9.26
CA LEU A 67 13.67 -2.87 -9.37
C LEU A 67 14.48 -4.09 -9.85
N ASP A 68 14.22 -5.26 -9.29
CA ASP A 68 14.84 -6.50 -9.74
C ASP A 68 14.21 -6.95 -11.07
N GLU A 69 14.92 -6.74 -12.17
CA GLU A 69 14.46 -7.06 -13.53
C GLU A 69 14.30 -8.56 -13.78
N ALA A 70 15.06 -9.41 -13.08
CA ALA A 70 14.94 -10.85 -13.22
C ALA A 70 13.65 -11.34 -12.56
N TRP A 71 13.39 -10.89 -11.33
CA TRP A 71 12.12 -11.14 -10.65
C TRP A 71 10.94 -10.53 -11.41
N TYR A 72 11.10 -9.32 -11.97
CA TYR A 72 10.04 -8.70 -12.76
C TYR A 72 9.65 -9.56 -13.96
N SER A 73 10.64 -10.05 -14.71
CA SER A 73 10.41 -10.93 -15.87
C SER A 73 9.74 -12.24 -15.46
N GLU A 74 10.21 -12.86 -14.37
CA GLU A 74 9.69 -14.14 -13.90
C GLU A 74 8.26 -14.03 -13.35
N CYS A 75 8.00 -13.07 -12.46
CA CYS A 75 6.67 -12.87 -11.87
C CYS A 75 5.64 -12.48 -12.93
N THR A 76 6.04 -11.66 -13.92
CA THR A 76 5.16 -11.32 -15.05
C THR A 76 4.85 -12.56 -15.89
N GLN A 77 5.85 -13.41 -16.16
CA GLN A 77 5.63 -14.65 -16.90
C GLN A 77 4.73 -15.62 -16.12
N GLU A 78 4.87 -15.70 -14.80
CA GLU A 78 3.99 -16.52 -13.97
C GLU A 78 2.55 -16.02 -13.99
N ALA A 79 2.32 -14.70 -13.89
CA ALA A 79 0.98 -14.13 -14.04
C ALA A 79 0.35 -14.48 -15.40
N ILE A 80 1.12 -14.41 -16.49
CA ILE A 80 0.69 -14.85 -17.82
C ILE A 80 0.32 -16.35 -17.83
N ASN A 81 1.17 -17.20 -17.24
CA ASN A 81 0.94 -18.65 -17.19
C ASN A 81 -0.33 -19.01 -16.42
N ARG A 82 -0.66 -18.23 -15.39
CA ARG A 82 -1.91 -18.37 -14.60
C ARG A 82 -3.15 -17.80 -15.32
N GLY A 83 -2.97 -17.20 -16.50
CA GLY A 83 -4.06 -16.61 -17.28
C GLY A 83 -4.61 -15.32 -16.68
N TYR A 84 -3.80 -14.58 -15.92
CA TYR A 84 -4.22 -13.31 -15.32
C TYR A 84 -4.51 -12.26 -16.41
N PRO A 85 -5.46 -11.34 -16.19
CA PRO A 85 -5.75 -10.24 -17.11
C PRO A 85 -4.61 -9.22 -17.12
N MET A 86 -3.55 -9.51 -17.88
CA MET A 86 -2.32 -8.70 -17.86
C MET A 86 -2.52 -7.26 -18.31
N GLU A 87 -3.52 -6.95 -19.14
CA GLU A 87 -3.85 -5.57 -19.48
C GLU A 87 -4.18 -4.72 -18.25
N ALA A 88 -4.83 -5.32 -17.24
CA ALA A 88 -5.16 -4.68 -15.97
C ALA A 88 -4.01 -4.78 -14.96
N ILE A 89 -3.37 -5.94 -14.83
CA ILE A 89 -2.42 -6.23 -13.73
C ILE A 89 -1.00 -5.75 -14.03
N LEU A 90 -0.57 -5.69 -15.30
CA LEU A 90 0.82 -5.36 -15.67
C LEU A 90 1.35 -4.05 -15.04
N PRO A 91 0.59 -2.94 -14.95
CA PRO A 91 1.04 -1.72 -14.29
C PRO A 91 1.42 -1.90 -12.81
N TYR A 92 0.86 -2.92 -12.15
CA TYR A 92 1.04 -3.19 -10.72
C TYR A 92 2.08 -4.27 -10.43
N MET A 93 2.60 -4.95 -11.46
CA MET A 93 3.63 -5.99 -11.27
C MET A 93 4.91 -5.43 -10.63
N ALA A 94 5.28 -4.19 -10.95
CA ALA A 94 6.43 -3.55 -10.31
C ALA A 94 6.23 -3.39 -8.79
N VAL A 95 4.99 -3.17 -8.35
CA VAL A 95 4.66 -3.06 -6.92
C VAL A 95 4.84 -4.40 -6.22
N GLY A 96 4.29 -5.47 -6.80
CA GLY A 96 4.44 -6.83 -6.28
C GLY A 96 5.90 -7.28 -6.22
N VAL A 97 6.67 -7.01 -7.28
CA VAL A 97 8.09 -7.38 -7.36
C VAL A 97 8.90 -6.59 -6.33
N ALA A 98 8.67 -5.28 -6.22
CA ALA A 98 9.40 -4.43 -5.29
C ALA A 98 9.16 -4.85 -3.83
N ILE A 99 7.92 -5.16 -3.44
CA ILE A 99 7.65 -5.58 -2.05
C ILE A 99 8.24 -6.96 -1.77
N MET A 100 8.10 -7.90 -2.69
CA MET A 100 8.59 -9.26 -2.52
C MET A 100 10.11 -9.31 -2.43
N SER A 101 10.80 -8.68 -3.38
CA SER A 101 12.27 -8.73 -3.50
C SER A 101 13.00 -7.86 -2.46
N ASN A 102 12.31 -6.92 -1.82
CA ASN A 102 12.90 -6.10 -0.77
C ASN A 102 12.40 -6.49 0.61
N ALA A 103 11.09 -6.44 0.86
CA ALA A 103 10.51 -6.64 2.18
C ALA A 103 10.40 -8.11 2.59
N TYR A 104 10.32 -9.03 1.63
CA TYR A 104 10.17 -10.46 1.92
C TYR A 104 11.34 -11.31 1.45
N ASP A 105 12.51 -10.69 1.17
CA ASP A 105 13.66 -11.42 0.65
C ASP A 105 14.24 -12.43 1.67
N HIS A 106 14.05 -12.20 2.96
CA HIS A 106 14.49 -13.14 4.01
C HIS A 106 13.70 -14.45 4.01
N LEU A 107 12.54 -14.53 3.35
CA LEU A 107 11.77 -15.76 3.29
C LEU A 107 12.52 -16.84 2.49
N PRO A 108 12.58 -18.08 2.97
CA PRO A 108 13.35 -19.13 2.29
C PRO A 108 12.61 -19.72 1.09
N ASP A 109 11.28 -19.73 1.11
CA ASP A 109 10.47 -20.41 0.11
C ASP A 109 10.16 -19.49 -1.09
N ARG A 110 10.62 -19.91 -2.26
CA ARG A 110 10.42 -19.19 -3.52
C ARG A 110 8.96 -19.14 -3.95
N ALA A 111 8.20 -20.21 -3.72
CA ALA A 111 6.79 -20.24 -4.10
C ALA A 111 5.98 -19.24 -3.27
N THR A 112 6.26 -19.11 -1.98
CA THR A 112 5.67 -18.11 -1.09
C THR A 112 6.03 -16.69 -1.52
N LYS A 113 7.29 -16.42 -1.89
CA LYS A 113 7.68 -15.12 -2.46
C LYS A 113 6.88 -14.80 -3.73
N MET A 114 6.79 -15.74 -4.67
CA MET A 114 6.00 -15.56 -5.90
C MET A 114 4.53 -15.27 -5.58
N TRP A 115 3.94 -16.01 -4.65
CA TRP A 115 2.57 -15.78 -4.19
C TRP A 115 2.39 -14.38 -3.60
N ILE A 116 3.30 -13.91 -2.74
CA ILE A 116 3.27 -12.54 -2.18
C ILE A 116 3.32 -11.50 -3.30
N CYS A 117 4.20 -11.68 -4.29
CA CYS A 117 4.31 -10.76 -5.43
C CYS A 117 2.98 -10.64 -6.18
N LEU A 118 2.38 -11.78 -6.54
CA LEU A 118 1.11 -11.80 -7.28
C LEU A 118 -0.06 -11.27 -6.43
N PHE A 119 -0.11 -11.64 -5.15
CA PHE A 119 -1.08 -11.15 -4.18
C PHE A 119 -1.04 -9.63 -4.06
N THR A 120 0.14 -9.04 -3.91
CA THR A 120 0.28 -7.59 -3.86
C THR A 120 -0.10 -6.94 -5.18
N ALA A 121 0.39 -7.43 -6.33
CA ALA A 121 0.08 -6.82 -7.62
C ALA A 121 -1.42 -6.83 -7.92
N VAL A 122 -2.11 -7.95 -7.66
CA VAL A 122 -3.57 -8.07 -7.83
C VAL A 122 -4.32 -7.20 -6.84
N SER A 123 -3.92 -7.17 -5.56
CA SER A 123 -4.60 -6.36 -4.54
C SER A 123 -4.47 -4.86 -4.84
N THR A 124 -3.30 -4.40 -5.26
CA THR A 124 -3.09 -2.99 -5.68
C THR A 124 -3.86 -2.67 -6.96
N CYS A 125 -3.96 -3.61 -7.90
CA CYS A 125 -4.80 -3.45 -9.08
C CYS A 125 -6.27 -3.24 -8.72
N ILE A 126 -6.79 -4.00 -7.75
CA ILE A 126 -8.16 -3.89 -7.26
C ILE A 126 -8.37 -2.55 -6.55
N ASP A 127 -7.45 -2.15 -5.68
CA ASP A 127 -7.50 -0.87 -4.96
C ASP A 127 -7.61 0.33 -5.93
N ASP A 128 -6.71 0.41 -6.92
CA ASP A 128 -6.67 1.52 -7.88
C ASP A 128 -7.82 1.48 -8.91
N MET A 129 -8.24 0.29 -9.36
CA MET A 129 -9.31 0.18 -10.37
C MET A 129 -10.69 0.44 -9.78
N MET A 130 -10.96 -0.06 -8.57
CA MET A 130 -12.31 -0.04 -7.99
C MET A 130 -12.68 1.32 -7.36
N CYS A 131 -11.78 2.30 -7.37
CA CYS A 131 -12.12 3.73 -7.21
C CYS A 131 -12.92 4.30 -8.41
N ARG A 132 -13.14 3.53 -9.49
CA ARG A 132 -13.95 3.93 -10.65
C ARG A 132 -15.33 3.27 -10.56
N ALA A 133 -16.37 4.09 -10.39
CA ALA A 133 -17.72 3.67 -9.98
C ALA A 133 -18.41 2.59 -10.84
N GLU A 134 -18.00 2.38 -12.09
CA GLU A 134 -18.63 1.42 -13.01
C GLU A 134 -18.30 -0.05 -12.69
N ASP A 135 -17.21 -0.33 -11.97
CA ASP A 135 -16.71 -1.70 -11.72
C ASP A 135 -17.15 -2.30 -10.36
N LEU A 136 -17.80 -1.50 -9.50
CA LEU A 136 -18.12 -1.88 -8.11
C LEU A 136 -19.12 -3.03 -7.99
N VAL A 137 -19.99 -3.26 -8.99
CA VAL A 137 -21.03 -4.30 -8.94
C VAL A 137 -20.46 -5.69 -8.68
N HIS A 138 -19.24 -5.97 -9.16
CA HIS A 138 -18.59 -7.25 -8.96
C HIS A 138 -17.95 -7.37 -7.57
N VAL A 139 -17.50 -6.25 -6.99
CA VAL A 139 -16.92 -6.16 -5.64
C VAL A 139 -17.97 -6.48 -4.58
N TYR A 140 -19.21 -5.97 -4.72
CA TYR A 140 -20.30 -6.21 -3.75
C TYR A 140 -20.54 -7.70 -3.46
N HIS A 141 -20.36 -8.55 -4.46
CA HIS A 141 -20.61 -9.97 -4.35
C HIS A 141 -19.34 -10.80 -4.07
N PHE A 142 -18.16 -10.20 -3.98
CA PHE A 142 -16.90 -10.93 -3.89
C PHE A 142 -16.87 -11.89 -2.70
N ASN A 143 -17.07 -11.36 -1.47
CA ASN A 143 -17.02 -12.17 -0.24
C ASN A 143 -18.09 -13.26 -0.23
N GLN A 144 -19.30 -12.95 -0.71
CA GLN A 144 -20.40 -13.91 -0.82
C GLN A 144 -20.03 -15.05 -1.79
N ARG A 145 -19.49 -14.72 -2.96
CA ARG A 145 -19.09 -15.70 -3.98
C ARG A 145 -17.91 -16.54 -3.51
N PHE A 146 -16.92 -15.90 -2.89
CA PHE A 146 -15.75 -16.58 -2.32
C PHE A 146 -16.18 -17.68 -1.34
N ALA A 147 -17.03 -17.32 -0.37
CA ALA A 147 -17.55 -18.23 0.65
C ALA A 147 -18.39 -19.38 0.06
N ASN A 148 -19.13 -19.12 -1.02
CA ASN A 148 -19.96 -20.12 -1.71
C ASN A 148 -19.21 -20.86 -2.83
N CYS A 149 -17.91 -20.64 -2.99
CA CYS A 149 -17.11 -21.22 -4.08
C CYS A 149 -17.71 -20.95 -5.48
N GLN A 150 -18.29 -19.76 -5.67
CA GLN A 150 -18.87 -19.33 -6.93
C GLN A 150 -17.85 -18.53 -7.75
N PRO A 151 -17.91 -18.57 -9.09
CA PRO A 151 -17.05 -17.75 -9.95
C PRO A 151 -17.20 -16.25 -9.66
N GLN A 152 -16.09 -15.51 -9.66
CA GLN A 152 -16.13 -14.06 -9.55
C GLN A 152 -16.57 -13.42 -10.87
N GLY A 153 -17.15 -12.23 -10.75
CA GLY A 153 -17.74 -11.52 -11.89
C GLY A 153 -16.73 -10.83 -12.80
N ASP A 154 -15.49 -10.73 -12.34
CA ASP A 154 -14.40 -10.01 -12.98
C ASP A 154 -13.11 -10.86 -12.99
N PRO A 155 -12.31 -10.85 -14.07
CA PRO A 155 -11.06 -11.62 -14.15
C PRO A 155 -9.99 -11.27 -13.10
N VAL A 156 -9.86 -10.00 -12.69
CA VAL A 156 -8.91 -9.59 -11.63
C VAL A 156 -9.39 -10.13 -10.29
N LEU A 157 -10.70 -10.04 -10.01
CA LEU A 157 -11.30 -10.64 -8.82
C LEU A 157 -11.13 -12.17 -8.80
N ASN A 158 -11.25 -12.85 -9.96
CA ASN A 158 -10.96 -14.28 -10.05
C ASN A 158 -9.49 -14.60 -9.72
N ALA A 159 -8.55 -13.74 -10.11
CA ALA A 159 -7.14 -13.89 -9.74
C ALA A 159 -6.94 -13.77 -8.22
N LEU A 160 -7.59 -12.79 -7.57
CA LEU A 160 -7.54 -12.67 -6.10
C LEU A 160 -8.15 -13.90 -5.41
N ASP A 161 -9.35 -14.32 -5.84
CA ASP A 161 -10.04 -15.51 -5.30
C ASP A 161 -9.12 -16.74 -5.34
N GLY A 162 -8.47 -17.00 -6.49
CA GLY A 162 -7.49 -18.08 -6.63
C GLY A 162 -6.33 -17.98 -5.65
N LEU A 163 -5.72 -16.80 -5.53
CA LEU A 163 -4.62 -16.56 -4.58
C LEU A 163 -5.04 -16.79 -3.12
N LEU A 164 -6.26 -16.38 -2.74
CA LEU A 164 -6.80 -16.61 -1.40
C LEU A 164 -7.04 -18.10 -1.11
N ARG A 165 -7.43 -18.88 -2.13
CA ARG A 165 -7.55 -20.34 -2.00
C ARG A 165 -6.21 -21.03 -1.88
N GLU A 166 -5.13 -20.44 -2.39
CA GLU A 166 -3.77 -21.01 -2.36
C GLU A 166 -3.01 -20.78 -1.04
N VAL A 167 -3.47 -19.88 -0.16
CA VAL A 167 -2.73 -19.46 1.05
C VAL A 167 -2.32 -20.64 1.95
N HIS A 168 -3.13 -21.69 2.00
CA HIS A 168 -2.86 -22.89 2.81
C HIS A 168 -1.68 -23.73 2.32
N HIS A 169 -1.21 -23.52 1.09
CA HIS A 169 0.04 -24.12 0.61
C HIS A 169 1.29 -23.42 1.17
N HIS A 170 1.13 -22.17 1.63
CA HIS A 170 2.24 -21.32 2.06
C HIS A 170 2.35 -21.19 3.58
N TYR A 171 1.22 -21.25 4.29
CA TYR A 171 1.18 -21.00 5.73
C TYR A 171 0.35 -22.05 6.48
N SER A 172 0.56 -22.12 7.80
CA SER A 172 -0.25 -22.98 8.68
C SER A 172 -1.71 -22.54 8.67
N ALA A 173 -2.63 -23.48 8.92
CA ALA A 173 -4.07 -23.23 8.93
C ALA A 173 -4.52 -21.95 9.70
N PRO A 174 -4.10 -21.69 10.95
CA PRO A 174 -4.51 -20.46 11.64
C PRO A 174 -4.00 -19.20 10.96
N VAL A 175 -2.78 -19.23 10.40
CA VAL A 175 -2.20 -18.08 9.68
C VAL A 175 -2.93 -17.86 8.36
N SER A 176 -3.19 -18.93 7.61
CA SER A 176 -3.94 -18.84 6.34
C SER A 176 -5.33 -18.26 6.55
N ASN A 177 -6.04 -18.67 7.61
CA ASN A 177 -7.37 -18.15 7.93
C ASN A 177 -7.34 -16.63 8.20
N LEU A 178 -6.32 -16.16 8.93
CA LEU A 178 -6.17 -14.74 9.24
C LEU A 178 -5.79 -13.92 8.01
N ILE A 179 -4.90 -14.42 7.14
CA ILE A 179 -4.57 -13.79 5.86
C ILE A 179 -5.84 -13.66 5.00
N VAL A 180 -6.60 -14.75 4.83
CA VAL A 180 -7.85 -14.73 4.05
C VAL A 180 -8.85 -13.74 4.65
N THR A 181 -9.02 -13.73 5.98
CA THR A 181 -9.94 -12.80 6.65
C THR A 181 -9.52 -11.34 6.45
N SER A 182 -8.23 -11.04 6.57
CA SER A 182 -7.69 -9.71 6.27
C SER A 182 -7.99 -9.29 4.83
N SER A 183 -7.87 -10.20 3.86
CA SER A 183 -8.22 -9.92 2.46
C SER A 183 -9.72 -9.72 2.23
N LEU A 184 -10.59 -10.46 2.92
CA LEU A 184 -12.04 -10.26 2.85
C LEU A 184 -12.47 -8.93 3.51
N ASN A 185 -11.75 -8.49 4.55
CA ASN A 185 -11.92 -7.17 5.15
C ASN A 185 -11.53 -6.05 4.18
N PHE A 186 -10.42 -6.20 3.47
CA PHE A 186 -10.01 -5.28 2.40
C PHE A 186 -11.08 -5.15 1.31
N MET A 187 -11.63 -6.27 0.83
CA MET A 187 -12.73 -6.21 -0.14
C MET A 187 -13.97 -5.50 0.42
N SER A 188 -14.24 -5.65 1.72
CA SER A 188 -15.33 -4.93 2.40
C SER A 188 -15.03 -3.45 2.57
N SER A 189 -13.76 -3.06 2.74
CA SER A 189 -13.40 -1.65 2.90
C SER A 189 -13.59 -0.87 1.60
N ILE A 190 -13.34 -1.46 0.44
CA ILE A 190 -13.62 -0.83 -0.86
C ILE A 190 -15.11 -0.44 -0.95
N LEU A 191 -16.00 -1.34 -0.50
CA LEU A 191 -17.43 -1.06 -0.45
C LEU A 191 -17.76 0.00 0.59
N LEU A 192 -17.12 -0.04 1.76
CA LEU A 192 -17.30 0.97 2.81
C LEU A 192 -16.90 2.36 2.32
N ASP A 193 -15.76 2.48 1.64
CA ASP A 193 -15.24 3.76 1.13
C ASP A 193 -16.19 4.34 0.07
N ASN A 194 -16.77 3.49 -0.79
CA ASN A 194 -17.80 3.91 -1.74
C ASN A 194 -19.12 4.33 -1.06
N GLU A 195 -19.65 3.54 -0.12
CA GLU A 195 -20.90 3.82 0.59
C GLU A 195 -20.79 5.04 1.52
N THR A 196 -19.58 5.37 1.96
CA THR A 196 -19.28 6.52 2.82
C THR A 196 -18.62 7.66 2.07
N GLN A 197 -18.63 7.63 0.73
CA GLN A 197 -18.13 8.73 -0.07
C GLN A 197 -18.85 10.03 0.32
N ASP A 198 -18.08 11.10 0.54
CA ASP A 198 -18.56 12.42 0.99
C ASP A 198 -19.24 12.45 2.38
N MET A 199 -19.19 11.34 3.15
CA MET A 199 -19.71 11.28 4.51
C MET A 199 -18.90 12.20 5.44
N PRO A 200 -19.54 13.13 6.18
CA PRO A 200 -18.83 13.93 7.17
C PRO A 200 -18.27 13.08 8.31
N ILE A 201 -16.98 13.24 8.61
CA ILE A 201 -16.35 12.57 9.74
C ILE A 201 -16.77 13.26 11.05
N SER A 202 -17.37 12.48 11.95
CA SER A 202 -17.79 12.96 13.27
C SER A 202 -16.59 13.08 14.22
N PRO A 203 -16.34 14.26 14.82
CA PRO A 203 -15.32 14.41 15.87
C PRO A 203 -15.65 13.62 17.15
N GLN A 204 -16.89 13.15 17.31
CA GLN A 204 -17.31 12.33 18.45
C GLN A 204 -16.87 10.87 18.32
N THR A 205 -16.37 10.45 17.14
CA THR A 205 -15.90 9.09 16.86
C THR A 205 -14.43 9.08 16.41
N PRO A 206 -13.47 9.44 17.28
CA PRO A 206 -12.06 9.62 16.90
C PRO A 206 -11.36 8.33 16.46
N SER A 207 -11.95 7.15 16.72
CA SER A 207 -11.41 5.85 16.33
C SER A 207 -11.87 5.38 14.94
N TYR A 208 -12.81 6.09 14.29
CA TYR A 208 -13.31 5.68 12.97
C TYR A 208 -12.21 5.60 11.91
N PRO A 209 -11.28 6.59 11.77
CA PRO A 209 -10.22 6.49 10.78
C PRO A 209 -9.33 5.25 10.99
N GLU A 210 -9.00 4.92 12.25
CA GLU A 210 -8.21 3.73 12.58
C GLU A 210 -8.95 2.44 12.24
N TYR A 211 -10.26 2.38 12.47
CA TYR A 211 -11.08 1.24 12.07
C TYR A 211 -11.15 1.07 10.54
N SER A 212 -11.42 2.14 9.80
CA SER A 212 -11.43 2.11 8.32
C SER A 212 -10.07 1.65 7.78
N ARG A 213 -8.97 2.22 8.31
CA ARG A 213 -7.60 1.86 7.91
C ARG A 213 -7.22 0.41 8.25
N LEU A 214 -7.71 -0.12 9.37
CA LEU A 214 -7.53 -1.52 9.74
C LEU A 214 -8.15 -2.46 8.69
N LEU A 215 -9.31 -2.13 8.15
CA LEU A 215 -9.97 -2.93 7.12
C LEU A 215 -9.26 -2.84 5.77
N SER A 216 -8.89 -1.64 5.34
CA SER A 216 -8.32 -1.41 4.00
C SER A 216 -6.84 -1.77 3.86
N GLY A 217 -6.09 -1.79 4.95
CA GLY A 217 -4.63 -1.81 4.84
C GLY A 217 -3.96 -3.15 4.59
N LEU A 218 -4.70 -4.28 4.66
CA LEU A 218 -4.13 -5.63 4.56
C LEU A 218 -2.96 -5.89 5.54
N ALA A 219 -2.84 -5.08 6.59
CA ALA A 219 -1.67 -5.10 7.47
C ALA A 219 -1.54 -6.41 8.25
N ASP A 220 -2.66 -7.06 8.60
CA ASP A 220 -2.62 -8.38 9.21
C ASP A 220 -2.08 -9.43 8.23
N ALA A 221 -2.54 -9.42 6.97
CA ALA A 221 -2.03 -10.33 5.94
C ALA A 221 -0.52 -10.14 5.72
N TYR A 222 -0.08 -8.90 5.54
CA TYR A 222 1.34 -8.58 5.35
C TYR A 222 2.17 -8.90 6.60
N GLY A 223 1.69 -8.55 7.80
CA GLY A 223 2.37 -8.82 9.07
C GLY A 223 2.56 -10.31 9.32
N LEU A 224 1.58 -11.13 8.95
CA LEU A 224 1.68 -12.59 9.04
C LEU A 224 2.68 -13.16 8.01
N CYS A 225 2.77 -12.57 6.82
CA CYS A 225 3.72 -12.99 5.78
C CYS A 225 5.18 -12.71 6.14
N ILE A 226 5.46 -11.89 7.18
CA ILE A 226 6.83 -11.62 7.64
C ILE A 226 7.52 -12.91 8.09
N PHE A 227 6.77 -13.83 8.68
CA PHE A 227 7.34 -14.96 9.40
C PHE A 227 7.37 -16.23 8.53
N PRO A 228 8.49 -16.96 8.47
CA PRO A 228 8.56 -18.24 7.77
C PRO A 228 7.49 -19.22 8.27
N CYS A 229 6.93 -20.04 7.37
CA CYS A 229 5.87 -20.99 7.71
C CYS A 229 6.29 -22.07 8.72
N THR A 230 7.60 -22.27 8.90
CA THR A 230 8.20 -23.15 9.91
C THR A 230 8.15 -22.56 11.32
N LEU A 231 8.00 -21.23 11.45
CA LEU A 231 7.98 -20.56 12.74
C LEU A 231 6.61 -20.71 13.41
N PRO A 232 6.53 -21.23 14.65
CA PRO A 232 5.24 -21.39 15.33
C PRO A 232 4.55 -20.05 15.60
N LEU A 233 3.25 -19.96 15.32
CA LEU A 233 2.44 -18.75 15.51
C LEU A 233 2.63 -18.08 16.88
N ARG A 234 2.75 -18.87 17.95
CA ARG A 234 2.96 -18.38 19.32
C ARG A 234 4.24 -17.55 19.53
N GLU A 235 5.21 -17.67 18.63
CA GLU A 235 6.47 -16.93 18.72
C GLU A 235 6.31 -15.45 18.33
N TYR A 236 5.30 -15.11 17.53
CA TYR A 236 5.14 -13.74 17.02
C TYR A 236 3.72 -13.17 17.18
N VAL A 237 2.68 -13.99 17.37
CA VAL A 237 1.29 -13.52 17.32
C VAL A 237 0.96 -12.36 18.28
N GLN A 238 1.64 -12.27 19.42
CA GLN A 238 1.37 -11.20 20.39
C GLN A 238 1.85 -9.82 19.91
N CYS A 239 2.79 -9.74 18.97
CA CYS A 239 3.19 -8.45 18.39
C CYS A 239 2.35 -8.04 17.18
N MET A 240 1.37 -8.86 16.76
CA MET A 240 0.50 -8.52 15.62
C MET A 240 -0.18 -7.15 15.77
N PRO A 241 -0.76 -6.76 16.93
CA PRO A 241 -1.37 -5.43 17.06
C PRO A 241 -0.40 -4.27 16.77
N ASP A 242 0.84 -4.36 17.28
CA ASP A 242 1.88 -3.36 16.98
C ASP A 242 2.36 -3.46 15.53
N LEU A 243 2.44 -4.67 14.94
CA LEU A 243 2.79 -4.85 13.53
C LEU A 243 1.75 -4.22 12.60
N THR A 244 0.46 -4.34 12.91
CA THR A 244 -0.62 -3.74 12.15
C THR A 244 -0.48 -2.22 12.10
N ILE A 245 -0.14 -1.59 13.25
CA ILE A 245 0.20 -0.17 13.36
C ILE A 245 1.43 0.15 12.50
N VAL A 246 2.51 -0.62 12.66
CA VAL A 246 3.77 -0.40 11.96
C VAL A 246 3.57 -0.43 10.44
N ILE A 247 2.87 -1.43 9.91
CA ILE A 247 2.70 -1.59 8.45
C ILE A 247 1.85 -0.47 7.87
N ASN A 248 0.63 -0.26 8.40
CA ASN A 248 -0.29 0.74 7.87
C ASN A 248 0.31 2.14 7.98
N HIS A 249 0.78 2.53 9.16
CA HIS A 249 1.23 3.89 9.37
C HIS A 249 2.57 4.15 8.69
N THR A 250 3.45 3.17 8.56
CA THR A 250 4.68 3.36 7.76
C THR A 250 4.33 3.66 6.31
N ASN A 251 3.35 2.95 5.74
CA ASN A 251 2.86 3.26 4.40
C ASN A 251 2.30 4.69 4.34
N ASP A 252 1.40 5.05 5.26
CA ASP A 252 0.79 6.39 5.31
C ASP A 252 1.84 7.51 5.50
N ILE A 253 2.86 7.30 6.35
CA ILE A 253 3.94 8.26 6.57
C ILE A 253 4.80 8.43 5.31
N LEU A 254 5.18 7.32 4.66
CA LEU A 254 6.08 7.35 3.49
C LEU A 254 5.36 7.77 2.20
N SER A 255 4.04 7.61 2.12
CA SER A 255 3.22 8.09 1.01
C SER A 255 2.74 9.53 1.19
N TYR A 256 2.77 10.07 2.41
CA TYR A 256 2.16 11.36 2.70
C TYR A 256 2.68 12.51 1.83
N TYR A 257 3.99 12.54 1.55
CA TYR A 257 4.58 13.59 0.71
C TYR A 257 4.01 13.59 -0.72
N LYS A 258 3.81 12.40 -1.33
CA LYS A 258 3.20 12.33 -2.67
C LYS A 258 1.73 12.74 -2.63
N GLU A 259 1.00 12.34 -1.59
CA GLU A 259 -0.44 12.60 -1.43
C GLU A 259 -0.72 14.09 -1.26
N GLU A 260 0.10 14.81 -0.50
CA GLU A 260 -0.04 16.26 -0.37
C GLU A 260 0.27 16.97 -1.69
N ILE A 261 1.27 16.53 -2.46
CA ILE A 261 1.55 17.09 -3.80
C ILE A 261 0.39 16.80 -4.77
N GLU A 262 -0.25 15.65 -4.64
CA GLU A 262 -1.40 15.22 -5.45
C GLU A 262 -2.72 15.86 -4.97
N CYS A 263 -2.68 16.67 -3.91
CA CYS A 263 -3.84 17.28 -3.26
C CYS A 263 -4.91 16.25 -2.82
N ASP A 264 -4.48 15.03 -2.47
CA ASP A 264 -5.37 14.02 -1.93
C ASP A 264 -5.82 14.44 -0.52
N SER A 265 -7.12 14.64 -0.34
CA SER A 265 -7.75 15.01 0.93
C SER A 265 -8.44 13.84 1.64
N THR A 266 -8.45 12.65 1.01
CA THR A 266 -9.11 11.44 1.50
C THR A 266 -8.15 10.48 2.19
N ASN A 267 -6.85 10.77 2.20
CA ASN A 267 -5.85 9.97 2.90
C ASN A 267 -6.07 9.90 4.42
N TYR A 268 -5.50 8.86 5.03
CA TYR A 268 -5.64 8.55 6.46
C TYR A 268 -5.25 9.74 7.36
N LEU A 269 -4.18 10.46 7.03
CA LEU A 269 -3.71 11.61 7.80
C LEU A 269 -4.72 12.76 7.79
N SER A 270 -5.38 13.00 6.65
CA SER A 270 -6.43 14.00 6.52
C SER A 270 -7.66 13.62 7.35
N LEU A 271 -8.04 12.34 7.38
CA LEU A 271 -9.12 11.83 8.22
C LEU A 271 -8.80 11.96 9.72
N ILE A 272 -7.56 11.66 10.13
CA ILE A 272 -7.12 11.84 11.52
C ILE A 272 -7.13 13.31 11.91
N ALA A 273 -6.57 14.19 11.07
CA ALA A 273 -6.55 15.63 11.31
C ALA A 273 -7.98 16.19 11.50
N ALA A 274 -8.91 15.78 10.63
CA ALA A 274 -10.32 16.16 10.73
C ALA A 274 -10.99 15.62 12.00
N SER A 275 -10.83 14.32 12.29
CA SER A 275 -11.49 13.66 13.42
C SER A 275 -11.03 14.18 14.79
N LYS A 276 -9.77 14.59 14.91
CA LYS A 276 -9.17 15.08 16.17
C LYS A 276 -9.06 16.61 16.24
N ALA A 277 -9.53 17.34 15.23
CA ALA A 277 -9.34 18.79 15.09
C ALA A 277 -7.86 19.22 15.22
N LEU A 278 -6.97 18.43 14.60
CA LEU A 278 -5.53 18.70 14.54
C LEU A 278 -5.16 19.36 13.21
N THR A 279 -4.03 20.06 13.18
CA THR A 279 -3.37 20.35 11.90
C THR A 279 -2.81 19.05 11.30
N LYS A 280 -2.69 19.02 9.97
CA LYS A 280 -2.05 17.89 9.26
C LYS A 280 -0.62 17.60 9.77
N GLN A 281 0.13 18.63 10.15
CA GLN A 281 1.47 18.47 10.72
C GLN A 281 1.45 17.86 12.13
N GLU A 282 0.49 18.22 12.98
CA GLU A 282 0.30 17.58 14.28
C GLU A 282 -0.14 16.13 14.14
N ALA A 283 -1.06 15.84 13.22
CA ALA A 283 -1.48 14.48 12.90
C ALA A 283 -0.30 13.61 12.42
N LEU A 284 0.55 14.13 11.53
CA LEU A 284 1.77 13.44 11.08
C LEU A 284 2.73 13.16 12.25
N ARG A 285 2.92 14.12 13.15
CA ARG A 285 3.78 13.93 14.33
C ARG A 285 3.23 12.84 15.25
N GLU A 286 1.94 12.88 15.59
CA GLU A 286 1.30 11.83 16.39
C GLU A 286 1.43 10.46 15.74
N LEU A 287 1.27 10.40 14.41
CA LEU A 287 1.38 9.17 13.64
C LEU A 287 2.79 8.59 13.73
N ILE A 288 3.82 9.44 13.55
CA ILE A 288 5.23 9.05 13.67
C ILE A 288 5.53 8.54 15.08
N GLU A 289 5.11 9.25 16.14
CA GLU A 289 5.34 8.81 17.52
C GLU A 289 4.73 7.43 17.79
N LYS A 290 3.46 7.24 17.41
CA LYS A 290 2.76 5.96 17.58
C LYS A 290 3.45 4.83 16.82
N THR A 291 3.93 5.10 15.60
CA THR A 291 4.58 4.12 14.73
C THR A 291 5.96 3.73 15.26
N VAL A 292 6.77 4.70 15.71
CA VAL A 292 8.08 4.45 16.32
C VAL A 292 7.95 3.65 17.61
N GLN A 293 6.95 3.97 18.45
CA GLN A 293 6.70 3.19 19.66
C GLN A 293 6.31 1.75 19.35
N ALA A 294 5.38 1.54 18.41
CA ALA A 294 4.97 0.21 17.98
C ALA A 294 6.16 -0.59 17.38
N TYR A 295 7.00 0.07 16.57
CA TYR A 295 8.23 -0.53 16.04
C TYR A 295 9.15 -1.07 17.14
N HIS A 296 9.40 -0.26 18.18
CA HIS A 296 10.22 -0.68 19.31
C HIS A 296 9.56 -1.75 20.20
N ASN A 297 8.22 -1.72 20.36
CA ASN A 297 7.49 -2.77 21.06
C ASN A 297 7.68 -4.14 20.40
N VAL A 298 7.57 -4.19 19.06
CA VAL A 298 7.78 -5.42 18.29
C VAL A 298 9.22 -5.92 18.49
N LEU A 299 10.23 -5.05 18.39
CA LEU A 299 11.63 -5.42 18.61
C LEU A 299 11.84 -6.00 20.01
N GLU A 300 11.34 -5.34 21.05
CA GLU A 300 11.55 -5.79 22.44
C GLU A 300 10.83 -7.13 22.69
N PHE A 301 9.62 -7.30 22.17
CA PHE A 301 8.88 -8.56 22.27
C PHE A 301 9.61 -9.70 21.53
N LEU A 302 10.14 -9.44 20.33
CA LEU A 302 10.81 -10.47 19.52
C LEU A 302 12.26 -10.73 19.95
N ARG A 303 12.89 -9.84 20.74
CA ARG A 303 14.29 -9.97 21.21
C ARG A 303 14.70 -11.37 21.72
N PRO A 304 13.89 -12.10 22.53
CA PRO A 304 14.23 -13.46 22.96
C PRO A 304 14.03 -14.54 21.88
N ARG A 305 13.63 -14.17 20.65
CA ARG A 305 13.24 -15.08 19.55
C ARG A 305 14.02 -14.72 18.27
N PRO A 306 15.27 -15.17 18.13
CA PRO A 306 16.18 -14.68 17.09
C PRO A 306 15.65 -14.82 15.65
N GLU A 307 15.00 -15.94 15.32
CA GLU A 307 14.44 -16.16 13.97
C GLU A 307 13.33 -15.14 13.65
N ALA A 308 12.38 -14.96 14.56
CA ALA A 308 11.28 -14.00 14.44
C ALA A 308 11.80 -12.55 14.40
N TYR A 309 12.75 -12.24 15.28
CA TYR A 309 13.38 -10.92 15.35
C TYR A 309 14.09 -10.57 14.05
N ASN A 310 14.91 -11.49 13.52
CA ASN A 310 15.63 -11.28 12.28
C ASN A 310 14.68 -11.13 11.08
N ALA A 311 13.61 -11.92 11.03
CA ALA A 311 12.58 -11.79 10.00
C ALA A 311 11.91 -10.41 10.04
N TYR A 312 11.57 -9.91 11.23
CA TYR A 312 10.99 -8.58 11.39
C TYR A 312 11.94 -7.45 11.00
N VAL A 313 13.21 -7.51 11.45
CA VAL A 313 14.22 -6.49 11.11
C VAL A 313 14.48 -6.48 9.61
N ALA A 314 14.64 -7.65 8.99
CA ALA A 314 14.83 -7.76 7.54
C ALA A 314 13.63 -7.22 6.77
N PHE A 315 12.41 -7.58 7.20
CA PHE A 315 11.19 -7.06 6.62
C PHE A 315 11.12 -5.54 6.69
N PHE A 316 11.36 -4.95 7.85
CA PHE A 316 11.16 -3.51 8.02
C PHE A 316 12.19 -2.68 7.23
N ASP A 317 13.46 -3.10 7.20
CA ASP A 317 14.48 -2.51 6.33
C ASP A 317 14.09 -2.65 4.84
N GLY A 318 13.64 -3.84 4.44
CA GLY A 318 13.13 -4.12 3.11
C GLY A 318 11.88 -3.33 2.73
N TYR A 319 11.00 -3.04 3.69
CA TYR A 319 9.75 -2.31 3.45
C TYR A 319 10.03 -0.84 3.13
N VAL A 320 11.06 -0.23 3.74
CA VAL A 320 11.52 1.10 3.34
C VAL A 320 12.20 1.08 1.98
N LYS A 321 12.99 0.05 1.66
CA LYS A 321 13.56 -0.12 0.31
C LYS A 321 12.49 -0.30 -0.77
N PHE A 322 11.40 -0.99 -0.47
CA PHE A 322 10.23 -1.08 -1.35
C PHE A 322 9.69 0.31 -1.70
N HIS A 323 9.47 1.17 -0.69
CA HIS A 323 9.03 2.55 -0.93
C HIS A 323 10.08 3.38 -1.69
N ALA A 324 11.37 3.12 -1.48
CA ALA A 324 12.45 3.79 -2.21
C ALA A 324 12.60 3.32 -3.66
N THR A 325 12.22 2.08 -3.96
CA THR A 325 12.29 1.48 -5.31
C THR A 325 11.20 2.05 -6.21
N LEU A 326 10.01 2.28 -5.67
CA LEU A 326 8.87 2.79 -6.42
C LEU A 326 8.87 4.32 -6.44
N LYS A 327 9.21 4.89 -7.59
CA LYS A 327 9.24 6.35 -7.84
C LYS A 327 7.93 7.07 -7.47
N ARG A 328 6.80 6.36 -7.40
CA ARG A 328 5.51 6.93 -7.01
C ARG A 328 5.55 7.61 -5.63
N TYR A 329 6.41 7.15 -4.71
CA TYR A 329 6.52 7.72 -3.36
C TYR A 329 7.43 8.96 -3.28
N LYS A 330 8.19 9.27 -4.34
CA LYS A 330 9.08 10.44 -4.40
C LYS A 330 10.06 10.55 -3.22
N LEU A 331 10.50 9.42 -2.66
CA LEU A 331 11.39 9.41 -1.50
C LEU A 331 12.77 10.00 -1.80
N GLU A 332 13.20 9.99 -3.06
CA GLU A 332 14.37 10.71 -3.50
C GLU A 332 14.28 12.22 -3.19
N GLU A 333 13.12 12.85 -3.43
CA GLU A 333 12.89 14.26 -3.12
C GLU A 333 12.88 14.53 -1.61
N VAL A 334 12.28 13.60 -0.85
CA VAL A 334 12.24 13.65 0.62
C VAL A 334 13.65 13.63 1.21
N MET A 335 14.54 12.81 0.66
CA MET A 335 15.87 12.57 1.22
C MET A 335 16.94 13.54 0.72
N LEU A 336 16.70 14.29 -0.36
CA LEU A 336 17.65 15.27 -0.93
C LEU A 336 18.00 16.43 0.03
N GLU A 337 17.10 16.82 0.95
CA GLU A 337 17.35 17.91 1.91
C GLU A 337 18.43 17.59 2.96
N ARG A 338 18.88 16.34 3.09
CA ARG A 338 20.00 15.97 3.98
C ARG A 338 21.39 16.33 3.42
N CYS A 339 21.50 16.63 2.13
CA CYS A 339 22.81 16.93 1.52
C CYS A 339 23.21 18.43 1.62
N SER A 340 22.39 19.26 2.27
CA SER A 340 22.54 20.72 2.28
C SER A 340 22.77 21.34 3.67
N SER A 341 23.06 20.54 4.70
CA SER A 341 23.26 21.02 6.07
C SER A 341 24.61 20.64 6.65
#